data_AF-A0A3B9H8L7-F1
#
_entry.id   AF-A0A3B9H8L7-F1
#
_cell.length_a   1.000
_cell.length_b   1.000
_cell.length_c   1.000
_cell.angle_alpha   90.00
_cell.angle_beta   90.00
_cell.angle_gamma   90.00
#
_symmetry.space_group_name_H-M   'P 1'
#
loop_
_entity.id
_entity.type
_entity.pdbx_description
1 polymer ?
#
loop_
_entity_poly.entity_id
_entity_poly.type
_entity_poly.pdbx_seq_one_letter_code
_entity_poly.pdbx_strand_id
1 'polypeptide(L)'
;KAGSKNDPSDATGLAHYLEHMLFKGTSQIGSKDWDTEKELLQQISDTYEQRRTVTDDEERKQLYALIDSLSVEAAKYCIPNEYDKMISSLGAKGTNAYTSLERTVYTNDIPSNELERWLMVESERFSELVLRLFHTELEAVYEEFNIGQDSDYRTANKVLMEALFKKHSYGTQTTIGTGEHLKNPSMEKIHEFFNTYYVPNNMAIVLAGDIDPDRTVDLITKYFGNFESKEVPEFTPPQEDPIDSVEIYDVYGRDREWVTIAFRLPGVNSEDIPAAQMTANILSNGSSGLMDLNLLKDQKILSGWVYPGVYKDYSSFELVGNPREGQSLEEVRDLLLSEVQKVRNGEFEDWLLPAVMKAYKLQEYLSNQNNVSRSYYISNAFILEQDWQTVVDNISKLSELTKENIVDFANRYLKDNNYVVVNKFNGESNPYKVEKPEITEIDLNRSVESEFMSKFNETEADRIEPQFINYSEEVRVDSLTSGIELSYVENKLSPTFELRYILEMGFLNDKDISLATQYLEYIGTDEYSASELEQEFYKLGVKFGVYTSPDRLYVSLYGLEDSLEAGIRLFEHVIEKAQADQSAYDKFVEGKLKKRKDAKLSKYR
;
A
#
# COMPACT_ATOMS: atom_id res chain seq x y z
N LYS A 1 6.29 -14.56 -7.89
CA LYS A 1 4.83 -14.44 -7.71
C LYS A 1 4.40 -15.58 -6.80
N ALA A 2 4.59 -15.42 -5.51
CA ALA A 2 4.17 -16.38 -4.51
C ALA A 2 3.93 -15.66 -3.21
N GLY A 3 2.84 -15.98 -2.54
CA GLY A 3 2.45 -15.40 -1.26
C GLY A 3 1.72 -16.44 -0.43
N SER A 4 0.98 -16.00 0.58
CA SER A 4 0.27 -16.92 1.47
C SER A 4 -0.84 -17.73 0.80
N LYS A 5 -1.30 -17.33 -0.38
CA LYS A 5 -2.22 -18.15 -1.20
C LYS A 5 -1.61 -19.48 -1.64
N ASN A 6 -0.28 -19.57 -1.63
CA ASN A 6 0.49 -20.73 -2.06
C ASN A 6 0.94 -21.61 -0.87
N ASP A 7 0.66 -21.19 0.37
CA ASP A 7 0.99 -21.98 1.55
C ASP A 7 0.16 -23.27 1.57
N PRO A 8 0.75 -24.42 1.94
CA PRO A 8 -0.01 -25.64 2.14
C PRO A 8 -0.94 -25.51 3.35
N SER A 9 -2.11 -26.14 3.29
CA SER A 9 -3.14 -26.02 4.33
C SER A 9 -2.71 -26.51 5.71
N ASP A 10 -1.67 -27.35 5.79
CA ASP A 10 -1.15 -27.93 7.03
C ASP A 10 0.13 -27.25 7.54
N ALA A 11 0.63 -26.22 6.85
CA ALA A 11 1.72 -25.36 7.30
C ALA A 11 1.60 -23.98 6.66
N THR A 12 0.98 -23.05 7.38
CA THR A 12 0.76 -21.66 6.93
C THR A 12 1.77 -20.71 7.56
N GLY A 13 1.97 -19.56 6.92
CA GLY A 13 2.99 -18.56 7.27
C GLY A 13 4.32 -18.77 6.55
N LEU A 14 4.42 -19.71 5.60
CA LEU A 14 5.71 -20.05 4.95
C LEU A 14 6.22 -18.92 4.08
N ALA A 15 5.35 -18.31 3.27
CA ALA A 15 5.70 -17.15 2.48
C ALA A 15 6.26 -16.00 3.33
N HIS A 16 5.68 -15.78 4.51
CA HIS A 16 6.13 -14.76 5.46
C HIS A 16 7.44 -15.15 6.16
N TYR A 17 7.63 -16.42 6.55
CA TYR A 17 8.93 -16.87 7.03
C TYR A 17 10.03 -16.60 6.01
N LEU A 18 9.81 -16.92 4.73
CA LEU A 18 10.80 -16.68 3.69
C LEU A 18 11.17 -15.22 3.53
N GLU A 19 10.20 -14.31 3.70
CA GLU A 19 10.45 -12.87 3.73
C GLU A 19 11.55 -12.50 4.73
N HIS A 20 11.45 -13.00 5.97
CA HIS A 20 12.43 -12.75 7.02
C HIS A 20 13.75 -13.49 6.77
N MET A 21 13.65 -14.76 6.35
CA MET A 21 14.82 -15.64 6.29
C MET A 21 15.75 -15.29 5.13
N LEU A 22 15.26 -14.69 4.04
CA LEU A 22 16.11 -14.24 2.95
C LEU A 22 17.01 -13.04 3.31
N PHE A 23 16.81 -12.39 4.46
CA PHE A 23 17.76 -11.40 4.99
C PHE A 23 18.89 -12.02 5.83
N LYS A 24 18.83 -13.32 6.15
CA LYS A 24 19.81 -14.00 7.01
C LYS A 24 21.06 -14.46 6.28
N GLY A 25 21.12 -14.27 4.96
CA GLY A 25 22.25 -14.60 4.09
C GLY A 25 22.16 -16.01 3.50
N THR A 26 23.28 -16.47 2.97
CA THR A 26 23.45 -17.74 2.24
C THR A 26 24.64 -18.53 2.82
N SER A 27 25.11 -19.56 2.11
CA SER A 27 26.41 -20.16 2.41
C SER A 27 27.59 -19.20 2.18
N GLN A 28 27.46 -18.22 1.27
CA GLN A 28 28.50 -17.25 0.94
C GLN A 28 28.40 -15.97 1.78
N ILE A 29 27.19 -15.59 2.20
CA ILE A 29 26.91 -14.41 3.03
C ILE A 29 26.47 -14.87 4.41
N GLY A 30 27.14 -14.43 5.47
CA GLY A 30 26.68 -14.62 6.83
C GLY A 30 27.22 -15.86 7.54
N SER A 31 28.19 -16.59 6.95
CA SER A 31 28.84 -17.75 7.58
C SER A 31 30.36 -17.57 7.70
N LYS A 32 30.94 -18.06 8.81
CA LYS A 32 32.40 -18.19 9.00
C LYS A 32 32.94 -19.56 8.60
N ASP A 33 32.10 -20.58 8.69
CA ASP A 33 32.41 -21.98 8.40
C ASP A 33 31.10 -22.68 8.03
N TRP A 34 30.81 -22.68 6.72
CA TRP A 34 29.54 -23.20 6.22
C TRP A 34 29.39 -24.70 6.42
N ASP A 35 30.46 -25.48 6.30
CA ASP A 35 30.39 -26.93 6.41
C ASP A 35 29.92 -27.35 7.82
N THR A 36 30.49 -26.72 8.85
CA THR A 36 30.08 -26.95 10.24
C THR A 36 28.69 -26.39 10.54
N GLU A 37 28.39 -25.16 10.07
CA GLU A 37 27.08 -24.53 10.28
C GLU A 37 25.95 -25.37 9.67
N LYS A 38 26.14 -25.86 8.44
CA LYS A 38 25.18 -26.66 7.71
C LYS A 38 24.79 -27.93 8.46
N GLU A 39 25.75 -28.64 9.05
CA GLU A 39 25.46 -29.85 9.85
C GLU A 39 24.61 -29.54 11.09
N LEU A 40 24.84 -28.40 11.74
CA LEU A 40 24.03 -27.96 12.88
C LEU A 40 22.63 -27.53 12.44
N LEU A 41 22.51 -26.79 11.34
CA LEU A 41 21.21 -26.40 10.77
C LEU A 41 20.37 -27.63 10.37
N GLN A 42 21.01 -28.68 9.83
CA GLN A 42 20.33 -29.93 9.53
C GLN A 42 19.81 -30.61 10.81
N GLN A 43 20.62 -30.70 11.87
CA GLN A 43 20.17 -31.26 13.15
C GLN A 43 19.01 -30.47 13.76
N ILE A 44 19.03 -29.14 13.62
CA ILE A 44 17.93 -28.27 14.06
C ILE A 44 16.67 -28.58 13.26
N SER A 45 16.76 -28.67 11.93
CA SER A 45 15.66 -29.03 11.04
C SER A 45 15.06 -30.38 11.41
N ASP A 46 15.89 -31.43 11.53
CA ASP A 46 15.45 -32.79 11.88
C ASP A 46 14.73 -32.81 13.24
N THR A 47 15.22 -32.02 14.21
CA THR A 47 14.60 -31.92 15.54
C THR A 47 13.27 -31.18 15.50
N TYR A 48 13.11 -30.15 14.65
CA TYR A 48 11.83 -29.49 14.42
C TYR A 48 10.80 -30.46 13.81
N GLU A 49 11.20 -31.24 12.81
CA GLU A 49 10.30 -32.25 12.19
C GLU A 49 9.90 -33.33 13.20
N GLN A 50 10.85 -33.83 14.00
CA GLN A 50 10.53 -34.75 15.09
C GLN A 50 9.51 -34.12 16.05
N ARG A 51 9.77 -32.92 16.54
CA ARG A 51 8.88 -32.22 17.48
C ARG A 51 7.48 -32.01 16.90
N ARG A 52 7.37 -31.75 15.59
CA ARG A 52 6.09 -31.57 14.91
C ARG A 52 5.20 -32.82 14.96
N THR A 53 5.79 -34.01 15.03
CA THR A 53 5.04 -35.29 15.09
C THR A 53 4.70 -35.77 16.50
N VAL A 54 5.36 -35.22 17.52
CA VAL A 54 5.17 -35.60 18.92
C VAL A 54 4.06 -34.79 19.57
N THR A 55 3.15 -35.47 20.27
CA THR A 55 2.04 -34.85 21.03
C THR A 55 2.28 -34.81 22.54
N ASP A 56 3.24 -35.57 23.07
CA ASP A 56 3.56 -35.54 24.51
C ASP A 56 4.25 -34.23 24.89
N ASP A 57 3.69 -33.51 25.86
CA ASP A 57 4.16 -32.17 26.24
C ASP A 57 5.59 -32.16 26.79
N GLU A 58 6.00 -33.21 27.51
CA GLU A 58 7.32 -33.26 28.14
C GLU A 58 8.39 -33.58 27.09
N GLU A 59 8.13 -34.53 26.20
CA GLU A 59 9.00 -34.82 25.06
C GLU A 59 9.12 -33.60 24.13
N ARG A 60 8.02 -32.88 23.86
CA ARG A 60 8.05 -31.64 23.06
C ARG A 60 8.90 -30.54 23.70
N LYS A 61 8.90 -30.42 25.02
CA LYS A 61 9.77 -29.48 25.77
C LYS A 61 11.23 -29.88 25.67
N GLN A 62 11.54 -31.17 25.80
CA GLN A 62 12.90 -31.69 25.66
C GLN A 62 13.46 -31.45 24.26
N LEU A 63 12.66 -31.70 23.22
CA LEU A 63 13.04 -31.42 21.83
C LEU A 63 13.25 -29.92 21.60
N TYR A 64 12.41 -29.06 22.19
CA TYR A 64 12.59 -27.62 22.09
C TYR A 64 13.88 -27.13 22.78
N ALA A 65 14.22 -27.68 23.95
CA ALA A 65 15.48 -27.38 24.62
C ALA A 65 16.71 -27.85 23.82
N LEU A 66 16.59 -28.98 23.09
CA LEU A 66 17.63 -29.44 22.18
C LEU A 66 17.81 -28.48 21.00
N ILE A 67 16.70 -28.03 20.39
CA ILE A 67 16.71 -27.02 19.32
C ILE A 67 17.41 -25.75 19.80
N ASP A 68 17.08 -25.25 20.99
CA ASP A 68 17.71 -24.06 21.57
C ASP A 68 19.22 -24.26 21.72
N SER A 69 19.65 -25.37 22.32
CA SER A 69 21.07 -25.69 22.49
C SER A 69 21.82 -25.80 21.16
N LEU A 70 21.22 -26.43 20.15
CA LEU A 70 21.81 -26.54 18.81
C LEU A 70 21.89 -25.17 18.12
N SER A 71 20.86 -24.33 18.31
CA SER A 71 20.80 -22.97 17.74
C SER A 71 21.88 -22.06 18.32
N VAL A 72 22.16 -22.17 19.61
CA VAL A 72 23.28 -21.47 20.27
C VAL A 72 24.62 -21.90 19.69
N GLU A 73 24.81 -23.20 19.42
CA GLU A 73 26.05 -23.70 18.80
C GLU A 73 26.19 -23.20 17.35
N ALA A 74 25.11 -23.30 16.55
CA ALA A 74 25.09 -22.86 15.16
C ALA A 74 25.43 -21.36 15.04
N ALA A 75 24.91 -20.54 15.95
CA ALA A 75 25.11 -19.10 15.89
C ALA A 75 26.56 -18.64 16.13
N LYS A 76 27.44 -19.49 16.66
CA LYS A 76 28.89 -19.18 16.73
C LYS A 76 29.51 -19.00 15.35
N TYR A 77 28.94 -19.64 14.33
CA TYR A 77 29.38 -19.58 12.94
C TYR A 77 28.68 -18.49 12.13
N CYS A 78 27.58 -17.94 12.63
CA CYS A 78 26.85 -16.82 12.03
C CYS A 78 27.67 -15.52 12.03
N ILE A 79 27.62 -14.79 10.92
CA ILE A 79 28.02 -13.38 10.79
C ILE A 79 26.73 -12.57 10.60
N PRO A 80 26.28 -11.81 11.61
CA PRO A 80 25.00 -11.13 11.54
C PRO A 80 25.04 -9.90 10.64
N ASN A 81 23.90 -9.61 10.02
CA ASN A 81 23.56 -8.35 9.36
C ASN A 81 24.51 -7.95 8.21
N GLU A 82 25.16 -8.90 7.54
CA GLU A 82 26.02 -8.59 6.39
C GLU A 82 25.24 -8.00 5.23
N TYR A 83 24.06 -8.54 4.91
CA TYR A 83 23.16 -7.97 3.92
C TYR A 83 22.85 -6.50 4.25
N ASP A 84 22.40 -6.21 5.48
CA ASP A 84 22.05 -4.85 5.89
C ASP A 84 23.23 -3.90 5.78
N LYS A 85 24.44 -4.35 6.14
CA LYS A 85 25.68 -3.56 6.00
C LYS A 85 25.99 -3.26 4.55
N MET A 86 25.93 -4.27 3.66
CA MET A 86 26.18 -4.10 2.23
C MET A 86 25.20 -3.10 1.62
N ILE A 87 23.90 -3.34 1.79
CA ILE A 87 22.85 -2.49 1.24
C ILE A 87 22.91 -1.07 1.81
N SER A 88 23.15 -0.91 3.11
CA SER A 88 23.32 0.42 3.72
C SER A 88 24.55 1.16 3.17
N SER A 89 25.63 0.44 2.85
CA SER A 89 26.84 1.05 2.28
C SER A 89 26.64 1.61 0.86
N LEU A 90 25.62 1.13 0.13
CA LEU A 90 25.20 1.67 -1.17
C LEU A 90 24.49 3.03 -1.03
N GLY A 91 24.17 3.46 0.20
CA GLY A 91 23.29 4.61 0.44
C GLY A 91 21.81 4.28 0.19
N ALA A 92 21.44 3.00 0.23
CA ALA A 92 20.07 2.55 0.02
C ALA A 92 19.12 3.16 1.06
N LYS A 93 17.92 3.53 0.60
CA LYS A 93 16.81 4.00 1.44
C LYS A 93 15.63 3.07 1.27
N GLY A 94 14.76 3.06 2.28
CA GLY A 94 13.51 2.30 2.23
C GLY A 94 13.71 0.80 2.02
N THR A 95 14.86 0.24 2.41
CA THR A 95 15.10 -1.21 2.41
C THR A 95 14.02 -1.89 3.23
N ASN A 96 13.19 -2.68 2.56
CA ASN A 96 12.06 -3.33 3.18
C ASN A 96 11.64 -4.58 2.40
N ALA A 97 10.82 -5.41 3.02
CA ALA A 97 10.06 -6.44 2.35
C ALA A 97 8.61 -6.43 2.84
N TYR A 98 7.74 -7.11 2.10
CA TYR A 98 6.41 -7.43 2.57
C TYR A 98 5.85 -8.65 1.84
N THR A 99 4.99 -9.37 2.55
CA THR A 99 4.24 -10.51 2.03
C THR A 99 2.74 -10.21 2.06
N SER A 100 2.04 -10.66 1.04
CA SER A 100 0.57 -10.64 0.96
C SER A 100 0.08 -11.96 0.36
N LEU A 101 -1.20 -12.02 0.02
CA LEU A 101 -1.82 -13.23 -0.54
C LEU A 101 -1.06 -13.75 -1.78
N GLU A 102 -0.58 -12.88 -2.65
CA GLU A 102 -0.13 -13.29 -4.01
C GLU A 102 1.38 -13.11 -4.25
N ARG A 103 2.07 -12.50 -3.30
CA ARG A 103 3.43 -11.99 -3.48
C ARG A 103 4.20 -11.89 -2.17
N THR A 104 5.50 -12.03 -2.31
CA THR A 104 6.53 -11.49 -1.44
C THR A 104 7.37 -10.54 -2.28
N VAL A 105 7.57 -9.30 -1.81
CA VAL A 105 8.26 -8.24 -2.53
C VAL A 105 9.37 -7.70 -1.66
N TYR A 106 10.54 -7.48 -2.25
CA TYR A 106 11.69 -6.86 -1.60
C TYR A 106 12.02 -5.56 -2.34
N THR A 107 12.24 -4.48 -1.61
CA THR A 107 12.38 -3.15 -2.19
C THR A 107 13.59 -2.42 -1.64
N ASN A 108 14.33 -1.76 -2.53
CA ASN A 108 15.36 -0.79 -2.20
C ASN A 108 15.22 0.44 -3.11
N ASP A 109 15.53 1.62 -2.57
CA ASP A 109 15.80 2.83 -3.34
C ASP A 109 17.31 3.10 -3.26
N ILE A 110 18.01 2.95 -4.39
CA ILE A 110 19.48 3.02 -4.47
C ILE A 110 19.93 4.12 -5.44
N PRO A 111 21.12 4.72 -5.25
CA PRO A 111 21.77 5.52 -6.29
C PRO A 111 21.99 4.70 -7.58
N SER A 112 21.77 5.29 -8.76
CA SER A 112 21.82 4.57 -10.04
C SER A 112 23.19 3.98 -10.37
N ASN A 113 24.27 4.61 -9.89
CA ASN A 113 25.64 4.11 -10.05
C ASN A 113 25.94 2.84 -9.22
N GLU A 114 25.14 2.54 -8.20
CA GLU A 114 25.31 1.37 -7.32
C GLU A 114 24.58 0.12 -7.84
N LEU A 115 23.93 0.18 -9.00
CA LEU A 115 23.13 -0.90 -9.57
C LEU A 115 23.88 -2.24 -9.64
N GLU A 116 25.13 -2.24 -10.10
CA GLU A 116 25.92 -3.47 -10.21
C GLU A 116 26.22 -4.10 -8.85
N ARG A 117 26.61 -3.28 -7.86
CA ARG A 117 26.88 -3.74 -6.49
C ARG A 117 25.61 -4.23 -5.81
N TRP A 118 24.47 -3.59 -6.07
CA TRP A 118 23.17 -4.08 -5.63
C TRP A 118 22.82 -5.44 -6.26
N LEU A 119 22.96 -5.58 -7.59
CA LEU A 119 22.72 -6.85 -8.29
C LEU A 119 23.62 -7.99 -7.79
N MET A 120 24.87 -7.68 -7.41
CA MET A 120 25.77 -8.64 -6.78
C MET A 120 25.17 -9.21 -5.49
N VAL A 121 24.67 -8.35 -4.60
CA VAL A 121 24.07 -8.79 -3.32
C VAL A 121 22.74 -9.51 -3.54
N GLU A 122 21.88 -8.98 -4.42
CA GLU A 122 20.54 -9.53 -4.66
C GLU A 122 20.58 -10.90 -5.37
N SER A 123 21.48 -11.07 -6.34
CA SER A 123 21.65 -12.38 -6.98
C SER A 123 22.09 -13.43 -5.98
N GLU A 124 23.03 -13.12 -5.09
CA GLU A 124 23.42 -14.04 -4.04
C GLU A 124 22.26 -14.32 -3.08
N ARG A 125 21.53 -13.29 -2.64
CA ARG A 125 20.38 -13.42 -1.72
C ARG A 125 19.34 -14.44 -2.19
N PHE A 126 19.09 -14.51 -3.49
CA PHE A 126 18.12 -15.43 -4.08
C PHE A 126 18.72 -16.73 -4.62
N SER A 127 20.03 -16.93 -4.51
CA SER A 127 20.71 -18.13 -5.02
C SER A 127 20.48 -19.36 -4.13
N GLU A 128 20.36 -19.15 -2.82
CA GLU A 128 20.25 -20.21 -1.81
C GLU A 128 19.46 -19.68 -0.61
N LEU A 129 18.55 -20.50 -0.08
CA LEU A 129 17.95 -20.25 1.23
C LEU A 129 18.80 -20.92 2.30
N VAL A 130 19.22 -20.16 3.31
CA VAL A 130 19.81 -20.71 4.54
C VAL A 130 18.98 -20.27 5.72
N LEU A 131 18.40 -21.22 6.46
CA LEU A 131 17.55 -20.96 7.62
C LEU A 131 18.36 -20.69 8.91
N ARG A 132 19.39 -19.85 8.79
CA ARG A 132 20.24 -19.40 9.89
C ARG A 132 19.46 -18.50 10.85
N LEU A 133 19.66 -18.69 12.15
CA LEU A 133 18.94 -17.95 13.20
C LEU A 133 17.41 -18.13 13.17
N PHE A 134 16.91 -19.19 12.51
CA PHE A 134 15.47 -19.46 12.42
C PHE A 134 14.80 -19.55 13.79
N HIS A 135 15.46 -20.18 14.77
CA HIS A 135 14.96 -20.31 16.13
C HIS A 135 14.66 -18.97 16.80
N THR A 136 15.59 -18.02 16.72
CA THR A 136 15.37 -16.65 17.25
C THR A 136 14.39 -15.84 16.42
N GLU A 137 14.33 -16.08 15.10
CA GLU A 137 13.37 -15.39 14.23
C GLU A 137 11.92 -15.79 14.55
N LEU A 138 11.68 -17.02 15.02
CA LEU A 138 10.36 -17.44 15.47
C LEU A 138 9.81 -16.56 16.59
N GLU A 139 10.63 -16.06 17.52
CA GLU A 139 10.16 -15.16 18.57
C GLU A 139 9.67 -13.82 18.02
N ALA A 140 10.37 -13.29 17.01
CA ALA A 140 9.97 -12.07 16.33
C ALA A 140 8.63 -12.29 15.59
N VAL A 141 8.49 -13.42 14.89
CA VAL A 141 7.23 -13.79 14.20
C VAL A 141 6.09 -14.04 15.20
N TYR A 142 6.35 -14.63 16.37
CA TYR A 142 5.34 -14.78 17.42
C TYR A 142 4.92 -13.42 18.00
N GLU A 143 5.86 -12.50 18.19
CA GLU A 143 5.54 -11.14 18.61
C GLU A 143 4.69 -10.42 17.57
N GLU A 144 5.06 -10.50 16.30
CA GLU A 144 4.27 -9.91 15.22
C GLU A 144 2.88 -10.53 15.14
N PHE A 145 2.77 -11.85 15.22
CA PHE A 145 1.49 -12.54 15.27
C PHE A 145 0.65 -12.00 16.42
N ASN A 146 1.21 -11.94 17.63
CA ASN A 146 0.55 -11.47 18.83
C ASN A 146 0.11 -10.01 18.69
N ILE A 147 1.00 -9.09 18.33
CA ILE A 147 0.67 -7.68 18.06
C ILE A 147 -0.43 -7.59 17.01
N GLY A 148 -0.35 -8.40 15.95
CA GLY A 148 -1.35 -8.49 14.89
C GLY A 148 -2.74 -8.84 15.41
N GLN A 149 -2.85 -9.71 16.41
CA GLN A 149 -4.14 -10.05 17.03
C GLN A 149 -4.73 -8.93 17.90
N ASP A 150 -3.94 -7.91 18.29
CA ASP A 150 -4.46 -6.73 18.99
C ASP A 150 -4.99 -5.65 18.02
N SER A 151 -4.88 -5.88 16.70
CA SER A 151 -5.41 -4.98 15.69
C SER A 151 -6.85 -5.35 15.34
N ASP A 152 -7.79 -4.50 15.74
CA ASP A 152 -9.20 -4.64 15.41
C ASP A 152 -9.42 -4.66 13.88
N TYR A 153 -8.66 -3.85 13.14
CA TYR A 153 -8.71 -3.83 11.67
C TYR A 153 -8.28 -5.16 11.05
N ARG A 154 -7.12 -5.72 11.46
CA ARG A 154 -6.66 -7.02 10.94
C ARG A 154 -7.65 -8.13 11.28
N THR A 155 -8.25 -8.09 12.46
CA THR A 155 -9.25 -9.07 12.90
C THR A 155 -10.53 -8.97 12.07
N ALA A 156 -11.08 -7.76 11.89
CA ALA A 156 -12.25 -7.52 11.05
C ALA A 156 -12.00 -7.90 9.58
N ASN A 157 -10.83 -7.57 9.02
CA ASN A 157 -10.46 -7.94 7.67
C ASN A 157 -10.32 -9.47 7.52
N LYS A 158 -9.73 -10.16 8.49
CA LYS A 158 -9.68 -11.64 8.49
C LYS A 158 -11.08 -12.25 8.43
N VAL A 159 -12.00 -11.79 9.29
CA VAL A 159 -13.40 -12.26 9.30
C VAL A 159 -14.09 -11.96 7.97
N LEU A 160 -13.85 -10.78 7.40
CA LEU A 160 -14.39 -10.40 6.09
C LEU A 160 -13.90 -11.36 5.00
N MET A 161 -12.61 -11.66 4.96
CA MET A 161 -12.00 -12.55 3.96
C MET A 161 -12.46 -14.01 4.14
N GLU A 162 -12.57 -14.50 5.38
CA GLU A 162 -13.14 -15.82 5.70
C GLU A 162 -14.59 -15.95 5.21
N ALA A 163 -15.39 -14.91 5.40
CA ALA A 163 -16.79 -14.88 4.97
C ALA A 163 -16.93 -14.76 3.45
N LEU A 164 -16.10 -13.93 2.81
CA LEU A 164 -16.08 -13.77 1.37
C LEU A 164 -15.52 -15.00 0.66
N PHE A 165 -14.57 -15.74 1.23
CA PHE A 165 -13.82 -16.78 0.54
C PHE A 165 -13.70 -18.05 1.39
N LYS A 166 -14.78 -18.84 1.40
CA LYS A 166 -14.92 -20.00 2.29
C LYS A 166 -14.11 -21.21 1.82
N LYS A 167 -13.74 -21.27 0.54
CA LYS A 167 -12.98 -22.36 -0.08
C LYS A 167 -11.60 -21.90 -0.53
N HIS A 168 -11.48 -20.68 -1.02
CA HIS A 168 -10.23 -20.11 -1.51
C HIS A 168 -9.24 -19.85 -0.38
N SER A 169 -7.94 -19.92 -0.70
CA SER A 169 -6.85 -19.62 0.22
C SER A 169 -6.88 -18.18 0.76
N TYR A 170 -7.58 -17.28 0.06
CA TYR A 170 -7.79 -15.90 0.49
C TYR A 170 -8.52 -15.78 1.83
N GLY A 171 -9.45 -16.69 2.12
CA GLY A 171 -10.18 -16.73 3.39
C GLY A 171 -9.77 -17.90 4.28
N THR A 172 -9.13 -18.94 3.74
CA THR A 172 -8.75 -20.13 4.51
C THR A 172 -7.29 -20.14 4.97
N GLN A 173 -6.43 -19.24 4.47
CA GLN A 173 -5.05 -19.06 4.92
C GLN A 173 -4.84 -17.60 5.37
N THR A 174 -3.89 -17.39 6.27
CA THR A 174 -3.45 -16.06 6.72
C THR A 174 -1.98 -15.88 6.40
N THR A 175 -1.57 -14.65 6.03
CA THR A 175 -0.17 -14.36 5.68
C THR A 175 0.81 -14.67 6.80
N ILE A 176 0.47 -14.30 8.04
CA ILE A 176 1.28 -14.59 9.22
C ILE A 176 1.20 -16.07 9.65
N GLY A 177 0.32 -16.86 9.04
CA GLY A 177 0.01 -18.23 9.47
C GLY A 177 -0.94 -18.32 10.67
N THR A 178 -1.24 -19.54 11.10
CA THR A 178 -2.04 -19.81 12.30
C THR A 178 -1.11 -20.00 13.50
N GLY A 179 -1.59 -19.65 14.70
CA GLY A 179 -0.81 -19.87 15.92
C GLY A 179 -0.42 -21.33 16.16
N GLU A 180 -1.21 -22.29 15.67
CA GLU A 180 -0.89 -23.72 15.72
C GLU A 180 0.27 -24.09 14.79
N HIS A 181 0.27 -23.60 13.54
CA HIS A 181 1.36 -23.84 12.60
C HIS A 181 2.64 -23.13 13.03
N LEU A 182 2.53 -21.90 13.56
CA LEU A 182 3.66 -21.16 14.13
C LEU A 182 4.31 -21.92 15.29
N LYS A 183 3.52 -22.57 16.16
CA LYS A 183 4.05 -23.42 17.26
C LYS A 183 4.69 -24.73 16.78
N ASN A 184 4.49 -25.09 15.52
CA ASN A 184 4.91 -26.35 14.92
C ASN A 184 5.53 -26.12 13.52
N PRO A 185 6.56 -25.26 13.42
CA PRO A 185 7.12 -24.89 12.13
C PRO A 185 7.84 -26.10 11.50
N SER A 186 8.01 -26.06 10.18
CA SER A 186 8.73 -27.08 9.41
C SER A 186 9.76 -26.38 8.54
N MET A 187 11.04 -26.58 8.83
CA MET A 187 12.13 -26.03 8.04
C MET A 187 12.19 -26.69 6.65
N GLU A 188 11.85 -27.98 6.56
CA GLU A 188 11.77 -28.69 5.29
C GLU A 188 10.72 -28.07 4.35
N LYS A 189 9.52 -27.78 4.85
CA LYS A 189 8.47 -27.13 4.05
C LYS A 189 8.82 -25.71 3.63
N ILE A 190 9.56 -24.97 4.46
CA ILE A 190 10.05 -23.64 4.09
C ILE A 190 11.04 -23.75 2.91
N HIS A 191 11.96 -24.73 2.96
CA HIS A 191 12.86 -25.02 1.84
C HIS A 191 12.11 -25.52 0.59
N GLU A 192 11.09 -26.36 0.75
CA GLU A 192 10.24 -26.82 -0.36
C GLU A 192 9.53 -25.64 -1.04
N PHE A 193 8.95 -24.73 -0.25
CA PHE A 193 8.30 -23.53 -0.78
C PHE A 193 9.30 -22.66 -1.56
N PHE A 194 10.49 -22.42 -1.00
CA PHE A 194 11.55 -21.67 -1.70
C PHE A 194 11.93 -22.34 -3.03
N ASN A 195 12.25 -23.64 -3.00
CA ASN A 195 12.67 -24.39 -4.18
C ASN A 195 11.60 -24.45 -5.28
N THR A 196 10.33 -24.38 -4.90
CA THR A 196 9.17 -24.42 -5.80
C THR A 196 8.88 -23.06 -6.42
N TYR A 197 8.92 -22.00 -5.61
CA TYR A 197 8.36 -20.70 -6.01
C TYR A 197 9.39 -19.58 -6.25
N TYR A 198 10.59 -19.68 -5.67
CA TYR A 198 11.68 -18.71 -5.84
C TYR A 198 12.60 -19.16 -6.98
N VAL A 199 12.01 -19.25 -8.18
CA VAL A 199 12.67 -19.69 -9.42
C VAL A 199 12.57 -18.58 -10.46
N PRO A 200 13.55 -18.41 -11.37
CA PRO A 200 13.65 -17.22 -12.24
C PRO A 200 12.41 -17.02 -13.12
N ASN A 201 11.77 -18.08 -13.61
CA ASN A 201 10.52 -18.01 -14.38
C ASN A 201 9.28 -17.63 -13.54
N ASN A 202 9.41 -17.45 -12.23
CA ASN A 202 8.39 -16.94 -11.33
C ASN A 202 8.79 -15.61 -10.65
N MET A 203 9.92 -15.01 -11.01
CA MET A 203 10.44 -13.79 -10.40
C MET A 203 10.50 -12.66 -11.42
N ALA A 204 10.40 -11.41 -10.95
CA ALA A 204 10.63 -10.22 -11.77
C ALA A 204 11.50 -9.25 -10.99
N ILE A 205 12.50 -8.70 -11.67
CA ILE A 205 13.29 -7.56 -11.19
C ILE A 205 12.68 -6.32 -11.84
N VAL A 206 12.13 -5.42 -11.02
CA VAL A 206 11.45 -4.22 -11.49
C VAL A 206 12.26 -3.00 -11.08
N LEU A 207 12.72 -2.23 -12.06
CA LEU A 207 13.55 -1.04 -11.88
C LEU A 207 12.84 0.17 -12.52
N ALA A 208 12.80 1.29 -11.81
CA ALA A 208 12.31 2.56 -12.33
C ALA A 208 13.17 3.71 -11.82
N GLY A 209 13.78 4.47 -12.73
CA GLY A 209 14.68 5.56 -12.39
C GLY A 209 15.55 5.98 -13.57
N ASP A 210 16.67 6.62 -13.25
CA ASP A 210 17.70 7.01 -14.20
C ASP A 210 18.57 5.79 -14.55
N ILE A 211 18.16 5.04 -15.58
CA ILE A 211 18.81 3.80 -16.02
C ILE A 211 19.04 3.80 -17.54
N ASP A 212 20.16 3.21 -17.95
CA ASP A 212 20.41 2.83 -19.35
C ASP A 212 19.87 1.40 -19.57
N PRO A 213 18.79 1.21 -20.36
CA PRO A 213 18.15 -0.10 -20.48
C PRO A 213 19.07 -1.21 -20.96
N ASP A 214 19.95 -0.92 -21.93
CA ASP A 214 20.83 -1.93 -22.52
C ASP A 214 21.90 -2.36 -21.50
N ARG A 215 22.57 -1.40 -20.85
CA ARG A 215 23.52 -1.69 -19.76
C ARG A 215 22.85 -2.43 -18.60
N THR A 216 21.63 -2.04 -18.23
CA THR A 216 20.88 -2.68 -17.15
C THR A 216 20.57 -4.14 -17.48
N VAL A 217 20.13 -4.45 -18.71
CA VAL A 217 19.88 -5.84 -19.14
C VAL A 217 21.16 -6.67 -19.13
N ASP A 218 22.28 -6.11 -19.59
CA ASP A 218 23.58 -6.79 -19.56
C ASP A 218 24.02 -7.13 -18.14
N LEU A 219 23.86 -6.18 -17.20
CA LEU A 219 24.17 -6.39 -15.79
C LEU A 219 23.24 -7.45 -15.16
N ILE A 220 21.93 -7.38 -15.40
CA ILE A 220 20.99 -8.40 -14.89
C ILE A 220 21.36 -9.78 -15.46
N THR A 221 21.70 -9.87 -16.74
CA THR A 221 22.13 -11.12 -17.38
C THR A 221 23.42 -11.66 -16.76
N LYS A 222 24.39 -10.79 -16.42
CA LYS A 222 25.63 -11.16 -15.73
C LYS A 222 25.37 -11.83 -14.37
N TYR A 223 24.44 -11.30 -13.57
CA TYR A 223 24.23 -11.75 -12.19
C TYR A 223 23.14 -12.82 -12.04
N PHE A 224 22.05 -12.73 -12.83
CA PHE A 224 20.92 -13.65 -12.74
C PHE A 224 20.83 -14.63 -13.91
N GLY A 225 21.59 -14.45 -14.99
CA GLY A 225 21.46 -15.23 -16.23
C GLY A 225 21.81 -16.72 -16.11
N ASN A 226 22.49 -17.13 -15.04
CA ASN A 226 22.80 -18.53 -14.76
C ASN A 226 21.70 -19.25 -13.94
N PHE A 227 20.64 -18.54 -13.53
CA PHE A 227 19.56 -19.14 -12.74
C PHE A 227 18.73 -20.07 -13.64
N GLU A 228 18.52 -21.30 -13.18
CA GLU A 228 17.77 -22.31 -13.93
C GLU A 228 16.27 -22.20 -13.65
N SER A 229 15.46 -22.16 -14.71
CA SER A 229 14.01 -22.23 -14.58
C SER A 229 13.58 -23.60 -14.08
N LYS A 230 12.50 -23.64 -13.28
CA LYS A 230 11.88 -24.88 -12.81
C LYS A 230 10.38 -24.86 -13.05
N GLU A 231 9.76 -26.03 -12.96
CA GLU A 231 8.31 -26.12 -12.95
C GLU A 231 7.74 -25.41 -11.73
N VAL A 232 6.74 -24.56 -11.96
CA VAL A 232 6.00 -23.86 -10.91
C VAL A 232 4.58 -24.43 -10.92
N PRO A 233 4.09 -24.99 -9.81
CA PRO A 233 2.74 -25.55 -9.76
C PRO A 233 1.69 -24.51 -10.16
N GLU A 234 0.81 -24.89 -11.08
CA GLU A 234 -0.33 -24.06 -11.44
C GLU A 234 -1.35 -24.05 -10.28
N PHE A 235 -1.69 -22.85 -9.81
CA PHE A 235 -2.72 -22.69 -8.80
C PHE A 235 -4.10 -22.68 -9.47
N THR A 236 -4.91 -23.70 -9.19
CA THR A 236 -6.30 -23.74 -9.64
C THR A 236 -7.21 -23.18 -8.54
N PRO A 237 -7.76 -21.96 -8.69
CA PRO A 237 -8.60 -21.37 -7.67
C PRO A 237 -9.89 -22.19 -7.51
N PRO A 238 -10.28 -22.59 -6.28
CA PRO A 238 -11.55 -23.26 -6.06
C PRO A 238 -12.71 -22.33 -6.40
N GLN A 239 -13.77 -22.90 -6.98
CA GLN A 239 -14.99 -22.14 -7.24
C GLN A 239 -15.76 -21.93 -5.93
N GLU A 240 -15.92 -20.67 -5.55
CA GLU A 240 -16.76 -20.26 -4.41
C GLU A 240 -18.26 -20.49 -4.70
N ASP A 241 -19.02 -20.81 -3.65
CA ASP A 241 -20.48 -20.85 -3.75
C ASP A 241 -21.04 -19.41 -3.78
N PRO A 242 -22.14 -19.14 -4.51
CA PRO A 242 -22.78 -17.83 -4.51
C PRO A 242 -23.16 -17.38 -3.09
N ILE A 243 -23.03 -16.07 -2.83
CA ILE A 243 -23.61 -15.43 -1.65
C ILE A 243 -25.04 -15.04 -2.04
N ASP A 244 -26.04 -15.79 -1.57
CA ASP A 244 -27.45 -15.59 -1.93
C ASP A 244 -28.29 -14.99 -0.79
N SER A 245 -27.67 -14.75 0.36
CA SER A 245 -28.24 -14.06 1.52
C SER A 245 -27.21 -13.15 2.18
N VAL A 246 -27.66 -12.08 2.82
CA VAL A 246 -26.80 -11.21 3.63
C VAL A 246 -26.22 -11.98 4.81
N GLU A 247 -24.90 -12.03 4.91
CA GLU A 247 -24.18 -12.63 6.03
C GLU A 247 -23.62 -11.51 6.92
N ILE A 248 -23.88 -11.55 8.23
CA ILE A 248 -23.47 -10.50 9.17
C ILE A 248 -22.58 -11.12 10.25
N TYR A 249 -21.43 -10.49 10.47
CA TYR A 249 -20.45 -10.90 11.47
C TYR A 249 -20.11 -9.73 12.38
N ASP A 250 -20.07 -9.99 13.68
CA ASP A 250 -19.72 -9.00 14.69
C ASP A 250 -18.32 -9.27 15.24
N VAL A 251 -17.49 -8.23 15.29
CA VAL A 251 -16.13 -8.22 15.86
C VAL A 251 -16.09 -7.18 16.97
N TYR A 252 -15.46 -7.50 18.09
CA TYR A 252 -15.31 -6.60 19.23
C TYR A 252 -13.84 -6.22 19.41
N GLY A 253 -13.58 -4.99 19.82
CA GLY A 253 -12.23 -4.52 20.12
C GLY A 253 -12.20 -3.10 20.68
N ARG A 254 -11.01 -2.54 20.88
CA ARG A 254 -10.79 -1.26 21.61
C ARG A 254 -10.87 0.00 20.73
N ASP A 255 -10.66 -0.13 19.43
CA ASP A 255 -10.74 0.99 18.48
C ASP A 255 -12.18 1.52 18.36
N ARG A 256 -12.41 2.60 17.61
CA ARG A 256 -13.79 3.08 17.37
C ARG A 256 -14.61 2.06 16.60
N GLU A 257 -15.93 2.21 16.62
CA GLU A 257 -16.85 1.35 15.85
C GLU A 257 -16.82 1.69 14.36
N TRP A 258 -17.06 0.70 13.51
CA TRP A 258 -17.30 0.88 12.07
C TRP A 258 -18.05 -0.33 11.48
N VAL A 259 -18.62 -0.16 10.30
CA VAL A 259 -19.20 -1.24 9.50
C VAL A 259 -18.49 -1.34 8.16
N THR A 260 -18.22 -2.56 7.72
CA THR A 260 -17.74 -2.88 6.37
C THR A 260 -18.79 -3.73 5.65
N ILE A 261 -19.18 -3.32 4.44
CA ILE A 261 -20.05 -4.09 3.54
C ILE A 261 -19.21 -4.49 2.34
N ALA A 262 -19.17 -5.79 2.00
CA ALA A 262 -18.40 -6.27 0.87
C ALA A 262 -19.21 -7.17 -0.06
N PHE A 263 -19.12 -6.88 -1.36
CA PHE A 263 -19.64 -7.71 -2.43
C PHE A 263 -18.50 -8.48 -3.09
N ARG A 264 -18.68 -9.77 -3.35
CA ARG A 264 -17.68 -10.56 -4.08
C ARG A 264 -17.72 -10.24 -5.58
N LEU A 265 -16.56 -9.96 -6.15
CA LEU A 265 -16.35 -9.70 -7.58
C LEU A 265 -15.47 -10.80 -8.21
N PRO A 266 -15.49 -10.98 -9.54
CA PRO A 266 -14.49 -11.80 -10.22
C PRO A 266 -13.07 -11.23 -10.06
N GLY A 267 -12.06 -12.03 -10.41
CA GLY A 267 -10.66 -11.63 -10.39
C GLY A 267 -10.34 -10.43 -11.30
N VAL A 268 -9.15 -9.85 -11.10
CA VAL A 268 -8.66 -8.63 -11.75
C VAL A 268 -8.75 -8.62 -13.29
N ASN A 269 -8.68 -9.79 -13.94
CA ASN A 269 -8.74 -9.91 -15.39
C ASN A 269 -10.17 -9.86 -15.96
N SER A 270 -11.20 -9.65 -15.13
CA SER A 270 -12.57 -9.40 -15.58
C SER A 270 -12.73 -8.02 -16.21
N GLU A 271 -13.54 -7.93 -17.28
CA GLU A 271 -13.92 -6.67 -17.92
C GLU A 271 -14.76 -5.74 -17.02
N ASP A 272 -15.26 -6.25 -15.89
CA ASP A 272 -16.09 -5.50 -14.94
C ASP A 272 -15.28 -4.70 -13.90
N ILE A 273 -13.97 -4.96 -13.74
CA ILE A 273 -13.12 -4.26 -12.77
C ILE A 273 -12.99 -2.75 -13.05
N PRO A 274 -12.84 -2.30 -14.31
CA PRO A 274 -12.93 -0.88 -14.66
C PRO A 274 -14.22 -0.21 -14.18
N ALA A 275 -15.37 -0.87 -14.36
CA ALA A 275 -16.67 -0.36 -13.90
C ALA A 275 -16.77 -0.34 -12.36
N ALA A 276 -16.20 -1.32 -11.67
CA ALA A 276 -16.07 -1.31 -10.22
C ALA A 276 -15.28 -0.08 -9.73
N GLN A 277 -14.13 0.20 -10.33
CA GLN A 277 -13.29 1.34 -9.96
C GLN A 277 -14.01 2.68 -10.14
N MET A 278 -14.71 2.87 -11.27
CA MET A 278 -15.47 4.11 -11.50
C MET A 278 -16.70 4.20 -10.60
N THR A 279 -17.38 3.09 -10.32
CA THR A 279 -18.51 3.03 -9.38
C THR A 279 -18.08 3.45 -7.97
N ALA A 280 -16.92 2.97 -7.51
CA ALA A 280 -16.35 3.37 -6.22
C ALA A 280 -16.10 4.89 -6.16
N ASN A 281 -15.52 5.47 -7.21
CA ASN A 281 -15.25 6.92 -7.29
C ASN A 281 -16.52 7.77 -7.46
N ILE A 282 -17.59 7.23 -8.05
CA ILE A 282 -18.92 7.88 -8.10
C ILE A 282 -19.55 7.93 -6.70
N LEU A 283 -19.38 6.87 -5.92
CA LEU A 283 -19.87 6.82 -4.54
C LEU A 283 -19.03 7.70 -3.62
N SER A 284 -17.69 7.58 -3.65
CA SER A 284 -16.78 8.34 -2.79
C SER A 284 -15.50 8.71 -3.53
N ASN A 285 -15.25 10.02 -3.65
CA ASN A 285 -14.03 10.60 -4.23
C ASN A 285 -13.43 11.70 -3.35
N GLY A 286 -13.95 11.87 -2.13
CA GLY A 286 -13.46 12.81 -1.13
C GLY A 286 -13.95 14.25 -1.31
N SER A 287 -14.90 14.51 -2.23
CA SER A 287 -15.49 15.84 -2.41
C SER A 287 -16.94 15.79 -2.87
N SER A 288 -17.19 15.15 -4.01
CA SER A 288 -18.43 15.28 -4.78
C SER A 288 -19.09 13.93 -5.10
N GLY A 289 -18.59 12.82 -4.54
CA GLY A 289 -19.25 11.52 -4.66
C GLY A 289 -20.61 11.53 -3.96
N LEU A 290 -21.50 10.62 -4.35
CA LEU A 290 -22.84 10.51 -3.75
C LEU A 290 -22.79 10.39 -2.22
N MET A 291 -21.92 9.53 -1.71
CA MET A 291 -21.72 9.33 -0.27
C MET A 291 -21.09 10.56 0.38
N ASP A 292 -20.14 11.22 -0.29
CA ASP A 292 -19.47 12.42 0.20
C ASP A 292 -20.49 13.56 0.41
N LEU A 293 -21.36 13.78 -0.58
CA LEU A 293 -22.38 14.82 -0.56
C LEU A 293 -23.54 14.46 0.38
N ASN A 294 -24.14 13.27 0.21
CA ASN A 294 -25.39 12.92 0.87
C ASN A 294 -25.23 12.46 2.32
N LEU A 295 -24.05 11.94 2.69
CA LEU A 295 -23.79 11.37 4.02
C LEU A 295 -22.73 12.14 4.81
N LEU A 296 -21.58 12.48 4.23
CA LEU A 296 -20.49 13.13 4.96
C LEU A 296 -20.77 14.63 5.15
N LYS A 297 -21.09 15.34 4.06
CA LYS A 297 -21.37 16.79 4.10
C LYS A 297 -22.62 17.12 4.89
N ASP A 298 -23.67 16.32 4.73
CA ASP A 298 -24.90 16.36 5.53
C ASP A 298 -24.72 15.82 6.97
N GLN A 299 -23.52 15.35 7.32
CA GLN A 299 -23.20 14.85 8.67
C GLN A 299 -24.11 13.70 9.14
N LYS A 300 -24.57 12.84 8.23
CA LYS A 300 -25.35 11.63 8.56
C LYS A 300 -24.48 10.48 9.05
N ILE A 301 -23.22 10.44 8.65
CA ILE A 301 -22.18 9.55 9.21
C ILE A 301 -20.96 10.38 9.63
N LEU A 302 -20.01 9.77 10.34
CA LEU A 302 -18.78 10.46 10.75
C LEU A 302 -17.76 10.53 9.62
N SER A 303 -17.52 9.40 8.95
CA SER A 303 -16.64 9.27 7.79
C SER A 303 -16.91 7.93 7.10
N GLY A 304 -16.52 7.81 5.83
CA GLY A 304 -16.61 6.56 5.09
C GLY A 304 -15.82 6.63 3.79
N TRP A 305 -15.61 5.49 3.16
CA TRP A 305 -14.95 5.38 1.86
C TRP A 305 -15.43 4.12 1.14
N VAL A 306 -15.24 4.09 -0.19
CA VAL A 306 -15.61 2.96 -1.05
C VAL A 306 -14.42 2.63 -1.94
N TYR A 307 -14.09 1.35 -2.08
CA TYR A 307 -12.99 0.90 -2.94
C TYR A 307 -13.18 -0.54 -3.42
N PRO A 308 -12.64 -0.90 -4.58
CA PRO A 308 -12.48 -2.30 -4.96
C PRO A 308 -11.24 -2.92 -4.28
N GLY A 309 -11.38 -4.09 -3.66
CA GLY A 309 -10.27 -4.93 -3.25
C GLY A 309 -9.89 -5.88 -4.40
N VAL A 310 -8.85 -5.53 -5.16
CA VAL A 310 -8.51 -6.22 -6.42
C VAL A 310 -7.46 -7.30 -6.20
N TYR A 311 -7.79 -8.55 -6.52
CA TYR A 311 -6.86 -9.68 -6.48
C TYR A 311 -6.97 -10.55 -7.75
N LYS A 312 -6.00 -11.44 -7.98
CA LYS A 312 -5.93 -12.26 -9.21
C LYS A 312 -7.18 -13.10 -9.43
N ASP A 313 -7.59 -13.87 -8.42
CA ASP A 313 -8.53 -14.98 -8.60
C ASP A 313 -9.98 -14.56 -8.31
N TYR A 314 -10.17 -13.72 -7.28
CA TYR A 314 -11.43 -13.06 -6.93
C TYR A 314 -11.15 -11.66 -6.39
N SER A 315 -12.08 -10.73 -6.54
CA SER A 315 -11.98 -9.37 -5.99
C SER A 315 -13.16 -9.06 -5.06
N SER A 316 -13.18 -7.89 -4.45
CA SER A 316 -14.28 -7.37 -3.63
C SER A 316 -14.64 -5.94 -4.02
N PHE A 317 -15.88 -5.53 -3.74
CA PHE A 317 -16.31 -4.13 -3.71
C PHE A 317 -16.71 -3.78 -2.29
N GLU A 318 -15.97 -2.89 -1.64
CA GLU A 318 -16.05 -2.65 -0.20
C GLU A 318 -16.52 -1.23 0.10
N LEU A 319 -17.52 -1.11 0.99
CA LEU A 319 -17.98 0.14 1.57
C LEU A 319 -17.68 0.13 3.07
N VAL A 320 -17.03 1.19 3.56
CA VAL A 320 -16.73 1.36 4.98
C VAL A 320 -17.43 2.61 5.50
N GLY A 321 -18.09 2.49 6.66
CA GLY A 321 -18.75 3.61 7.32
C GLY A 321 -18.46 3.64 8.81
N ASN A 322 -18.19 4.84 9.33
CA ASN A 322 -17.97 5.10 10.74
C ASN A 322 -19.20 5.83 11.31
N PRO A 323 -19.81 5.33 12.39
CA PRO A 323 -20.99 5.93 13.00
C PRO A 323 -20.65 7.26 13.68
N ARG A 324 -21.67 8.10 13.82
CA ARG A 324 -21.66 9.22 14.77
C ARG A 324 -21.95 8.72 16.18
N GLU A 325 -21.72 9.61 17.15
CA GLU A 325 -22.05 9.31 18.55
C GLU A 325 -23.54 8.98 18.70
N GLY A 326 -23.84 7.80 19.26
CA GLY A 326 -25.20 7.30 19.47
C GLY A 326 -25.88 6.70 18.22
N GLN A 327 -25.21 6.67 17.06
CA GLN A 327 -25.72 6.04 15.84
C GLN A 327 -25.34 4.56 15.81
N SER A 328 -26.30 3.70 15.45
CA SER A 328 -26.05 2.27 15.29
C SER A 328 -25.32 1.94 13.99
N LEU A 329 -24.55 0.85 13.97
CA LEU A 329 -23.91 0.35 12.74
C LEU A 329 -24.93 -0.11 11.68
N GLU A 330 -26.10 -0.55 12.11
CA GLU A 330 -27.22 -0.86 11.22
C GLU A 330 -27.73 0.39 10.48
N GLU A 331 -27.92 1.51 11.18
CA GLU A 331 -28.29 2.78 10.52
C GLU A 331 -27.22 3.23 9.52
N VAL A 332 -25.92 3.09 9.87
CA VAL A 332 -24.82 3.41 8.95
C VAL A 332 -24.86 2.50 7.72
N ARG A 333 -25.04 1.18 7.92
CA ARG A 333 -25.15 0.20 6.84
C ARG A 333 -26.27 0.57 5.87
N ASP A 334 -27.45 0.88 6.39
CA ASP A 334 -28.62 1.20 5.58
C ASP A 334 -28.42 2.51 4.80
N LEU A 335 -27.75 3.51 5.39
CA LEU A 335 -27.34 4.73 4.68
C LEU A 335 -26.38 4.42 3.53
N LEU A 336 -25.35 3.60 3.75
CA LEU A 336 -24.40 3.21 2.70
C LEU A 336 -25.10 2.47 1.55
N LEU A 337 -25.95 1.50 1.87
CA LEU A 337 -26.72 0.74 0.87
C LEU A 337 -27.71 1.62 0.11
N SER A 338 -28.25 2.68 0.73
CA SER A 338 -29.11 3.64 0.03
C SER A 338 -28.36 4.40 -1.07
N GLU A 339 -27.07 4.69 -0.89
CA GLU A 339 -26.25 5.31 -1.94
C GLU A 339 -25.93 4.32 -3.06
N VAL A 340 -25.70 3.04 -2.73
CA VAL A 340 -25.58 1.97 -3.74
C VAL A 340 -26.87 1.85 -4.57
N GLN A 341 -28.04 1.93 -3.93
CA GLN A 341 -29.33 1.87 -4.63
C GLN A 341 -29.52 3.04 -5.60
N LYS A 342 -29.06 4.25 -5.24
CA LYS A 342 -29.07 5.39 -6.16
C LYS A 342 -28.25 5.10 -7.42
N VAL A 343 -27.05 4.52 -7.26
CA VAL A 343 -26.23 4.13 -8.42
C VAL A 343 -26.94 3.08 -9.28
N ARG A 344 -27.54 2.05 -8.66
CA ARG A 344 -28.34 1.03 -9.37
C ARG A 344 -29.52 1.60 -10.15
N ASN A 345 -30.11 2.68 -9.66
CA ASN A 345 -31.22 3.38 -10.31
C ASN A 345 -30.75 4.45 -11.32
N GLY A 346 -29.44 4.69 -11.45
CA GLY A 346 -28.90 5.79 -12.27
C GLY A 346 -29.15 7.18 -11.68
N GLU A 347 -29.46 7.28 -10.39
CA GLU A 347 -29.76 8.51 -9.64
C GLU A 347 -28.47 9.25 -9.23
N PHE A 348 -27.63 9.56 -10.22
CA PHE A 348 -26.50 10.47 -10.09
C PHE A 348 -26.42 11.39 -11.29
N GLU A 349 -25.88 12.58 -11.10
CA GLU A 349 -25.82 13.61 -12.13
C GLU A 349 -24.89 13.23 -13.29
N ASP A 350 -25.26 13.58 -14.51
CA ASP A 350 -24.51 13.19 -15.72
C ASP A 350 -23.09 13.80 -15.79
N TRP A 351 -22.87 14.92 -15.08
CA TRP A 351 -21.55 15.54 -15.00
C TRP A 351 -20.55 14.76 -14.14
N LEU A 352 -21.03 13.89 -13.24
CA LEU A 352 -20.20 13.25 -12.22
C LEU A 352 -19.20 12.24 -12.82
N LEU A 353 -19.64 11.39 -13.76
CA LEU A 353 -18.76 10.40 -14.39
C LEU A 353 -17.61 11.06 -15.18
N PRO A 354 -17.84 12.06 -16.05
CA PRO A 354 -16.76 12.84 -16.67
C PRO A 354 -15.81 13.49 -15.67
N ALA A 355 -16.33 14.05 -14.57
CA ALA A 355 -15.51 14.67 -13.52
C ALA A 355 -14.63 13.64 -12.79
N VAL A 356 -15.20 12.47 -12.44
CA VAL A 356 -14.48 11.34 -11.87
C VAL A 356 -13.36 10.88 -12.80
N MET A 357 -13.63 10.79 -14.11
CA MET A 357 -12.61 10.42 -15.10
C MET A 357 -11.47 11.44 -15.18
N LYS A 358 -11.78 12.76 -15.13
CA LYS A 358 -10.76 13.82 -15.08
C LYS A 358 -9.92 13.72 -13.81
N ALA A 359 -10.55 13.53 -12.65
CA ALA A 359 -9.85 13.37 -11.38
C ALA A 359 -8.92 12.13 -11.40
N TYR A 360 -9.40 11.00 -11.95
CA TYR A 360 -8.62 9.79 -12.12
C TYR A 360 -7.42 10.01 -13.06
N LYS A 361 -7.61 10.63 -14.23
CA LYS A 361 -6.52 10.99 -15.16
C LYS A 361 -5.44 11.81 -14.48
N LEU A 362 -5.84 12.86 -13.75
CA LEU A 362 -4.90 13.70 -13.02
C LEU A 362 -4.10 12.88 -12.00
N GLN A 363 -4.77 12.03 -11.21
CA GLN A 363 -4.12 11.17 -10.23
C GLN A 363 -3.12 10.20 -10.89
N GLU A 364 -3.49 9.56 -12.00
CA GLU A 364 -2.62 8.63 -12.72
C GLU A 364 -1.39 9.35 -13.30
N TYR A 365 -1.55 10.53 -13.90
CA TYR A 365 -0.41 11.31 -14.40
C TYR A 365 0.54 11.72 -13.28
N LEU A 366 0.01 12.20 -12.15
CA LEU A 366 0.84 12.54 -10.99
C LEU A 366 1.52 11.31 -10.38
N SER A 367 0.84 10.17 -10.33
CA SER A 367 1.42 8.91 -9.82
C SER A 367 2.56 8.43 -10.71
N ASN A 368 2.42 8.53 -12.02
CA ASN A 368 3.47 8.12 -12.97
C ASN A 368 4.74 8.99 -12.94
N GLN A 369 4.71 10.16 -12.30
CA GLN A 369 5.91 10.96 -12.05
C GLN A 369 6.77 10.39 -10.90
N ASN A 370 6.26 9.41 -10.14
CA ASN A 370 6.94 8.80 -9.01
C ASN A 370 7.48 7.40 -9.35
N ASN A 371 8.77 7.14 -9.06
CA ASN A 371 9.40 5.84 -9.30
C ASN A 371 8.72 4.68 -8.55
N VAL A 372 8.31 4.89 -7.30
CA VAL A 372 7.65 3.87 -6.48
C VAL A 372 6.33 3.45 -7.12
N SER A 373 5.53 4.42 -7.56
CA SER A 373 4.26 4.15 -8.25
C SER A 373 4.49 3.40 -9.58
N ARG A 374 5.48 3.81 -10.39
CA ARG A 374 5.81 3.10 -11.64
C ARG A 374 6.22 1.65 -11.39
N SER A 375 7.14 1.42 -10.45
CA SER A 375 7.56 0.08 -10.06
C SER A 375 6.38 -0.73 -9.49
N TYR A 376 5.47 -0.10 -8.75
CA TYR A 376 4.27 -0.75 -8.23
C TYR A 376 3.33 -1.21 -9.35
N TYR A 377 3.06 -0.38 -10.37
CA TYR A 377 2.23 -0.77 -11.51
C TYR A 377 2.84 -1.94 -12.31
N ILE A 378 4.14 -1.89 -12.60
CA ILE A 378 4.83 -2.96 -13.34
C ILE A 378 4.84 -4.27 -12.52
N SER A 379 5.17 -4.18 -11.23
CA SER A 379 5.19 -5.36 -10.36
C SER A 379 3.79 -5.97 -10.18
N ASN A 380 2.74 -5.15 -10.02
CA ASN A 380 1.36 -5.61 -10.00
C ASN A 380 0.97 -6.34 -11.28
N ALA A 381 1.26 -5.76 -12.44
CA ALA A 381 0.94 -6.37 -13.73
C ALA A 381 1.53 -7.79 -13.83
N PHE A 382 2.80 -7.95 -13.44
CA PHE A 382 3.46 -9.26 -13.39
C PHE A 382 2.81 -10.21 -12.37
N ILE A 383 2.58 -9.75 -11.14
CA ILE A 383 2.06 -10.58 -10.02
C ILE A 383 0.63 -11.05 -10.28
N LEU A 384 -0.20 -10.16 -10.78
CA LEU A 384 -1.61 -10.40 -11.10
C LEU A 384 -1.80 -11.04 -12.48
N GLU A 385 -0.70 -11.24 -13.23
CA GLU A 385 -0.71 -11.77 -14.60
C GLU A 385 -1.64 -10.98 -15.53
N GLN A 386 -1.57 -9.66 -15.42
CA GLN A 386 -2.24 -8.76 -16.34
C GLN A 386 -1.34 -8.50 -17.54
N ASP A 387 -1.94 -8.49 -18.72
CA ASP A 387 -1.27 -8.00 -19.92
C ASP A 387 -0.86 -6.53 -19.74
N TRP A 388 0.40 -6.22 -20.05
CA TRP A 388 0.95 -4.87 -19.82
C TRP A 388 0.22 -3.80 -20.64
N GLN A 389 -0.17 -4.13 -21.88
CA GLN A 389 -0.93 -3.21 -22.73
C GLN A 389 -2.27 -2.85 -22.08
N THR A 390 -2.94 -3.81 -21.44
CA THR A 390 -4.16 -3.56 -20.66
C THR A 390 -3.95 -2.58 -19.49
N VAL A 391 -2.81 -2.66 -18.80
CA VAL A 391 -2.49 -1.74 -17.70
C VAL A 391 -2.23 -0.33 -18.23
N VAL A 392 -1.47 -0.20 -19.32
CA VAL A 392 -1.17 1.09 -19.96
C VAL A 392 -2.42 1.74 -20.56
N ASP A 393 -3.31 0.95 -21.17
CA ASP A 393 -4.53 1.44 -21.80
C ASP A 393 -5.66 1.72 -20.81
N ASN A 394 -5.44 1.55 -19.51
CA ASN A 394 -6.49 1.64 -18.51
C ASN A 394 -7.24 2.98 -18.54
N ILE A 395 -6.54 4.11 -18.74
CA ILE A 395 -7.19 5.43 -18.89
C ILE A 395 -8.13 5.46 -20.09
N SER A 396 -7.75 4.86 -21.22
CA SER A 396 -8.58 4.79 -22.43
C SER A 396 -9.81 3.93 -22.19
N LYS A 397 -9.63 2.73 -21.61
CA LYS A 397 -10.73 1.82 -21.25
C LYS A 397 -11.75 2.46 -20.30
N LEU A 398 -11.27 3.14 -19.26
CA LEU A 398 -12.13 3.84 -18.31
C LEU A 398 -12.87 5.01 -18.96
N SER A 399 -12.24 5.70 -19.93
CA SER A 399 -12.87 6.83 -20.63
C SER A 399 -14.01 6.40 -21.58
N GLU A 400 -14.10 5.11 -21.93
CA GLU A 400 -15.18 4.55 -22.75
C GLU A 400 -16.42 4.18 -21.93
N LEU A 401 -16.30 4.11 -20.60
CA LEU A 401 -17.42 3.75 -19.73
C LEU A 401 -18.52 4.82 -19.78
N THR A 402 -19.75 4.34 -19.89
CA THR A 402 -20.96 5.15 -19.87
C THR A 402 -21.69 5.00 -18.54
N LYS A 403 -22.64 5.91 -18.27
CA LYS A 403 -23.56 5.81 -17.14
C LYS A 403 -24.29 4.47 -17.09
N GLU A 404 -24.69 3.95 -18.25
CA GLU A 404 -25.35 2.64 -18.38
C GLU A 404 -24.42 1.51 -17.93
N ASN A 405 -23.13 1.55 -18.29
CA ASN A 405 -22.17 0.53 -17.82
C ASN A 405 -22.01 0.53 -16.30
N ILE A 406 -22.02 1.70 -15.66
CA ILE A 406 -21.98 1.83 -14.19
C ILE A 406 -23.25 1.22 -13.57
N VAL A 407 -24.41 1.55 -14.12
CA VAL A 407 -25.71 1.04 -13.66
C VAL A 407 -25.78 -0.49 -13.82
N ASP A 408 -25.33 -1.01 -14.96
CA ASP A 408 -25.30 -2.45 -15.25
C ASP A 408 -24.37 -3.20 -14.30
N PHE A 409 -23.16 -2.66 -14.04
CA PHE A 409 -22.26 -3.21 -13.05
C PHE A 409 -22.91 -3.27 -11.67
N ALA A 410 -23.50 -2.15 -11.22
CA ALA A 410 -24.14 -2.07 -9.92
C ALA A 410 -25.31 -3.06 -9.80
N ASN A 411 -26.15 -3.20 -10.83
CA ASN A 411 -27.25 -4.16 -10.83
C ASN A 411 -26.80 -5.62 -10.91
N ARG A 412 -25.66 -5.89 -11.56
CA ARG A 412 -25.12 -7.25 -11.66
C ARG A 412 -24.47 -7.73 -10.37
N TYR A 413 -23.72 -6.86 -9.69
CA TYR A 413 -22.87 -7.25 -8.56
C TYR A 413 -23.30 -6.72 -7.20
N LEU A 414 -24.00 -5.58 -7.11
CA LEU A 414 -24.30 -4.90 -5.84
C LEU A 414 -25.76 -5.12 -5.43
N LYS A 415 -26.20 -6.37 -5.31
CA LYS A 415 -27.62 -6.72 -5.06
C LYS A 415 -27.97 -6.66 -3.57
N ASP A 416 -29.25 -6.63 -3.27
CA ASP A 416 -29.76 -6.49 -1.90
C ASP A 416 -29.53 -7.72 -1.00
N ASN A 417 -28.98 -8.81 -1.54
CA ASN A 417 -28.84 -10.08 -0.85
C ASN A 417 -27.51 -10.81 -1.04
N ASN A 418 -26.50 -10.23 -1.71
CA ASN A 418 -25.27 -10.94 -2.07
C ASN A 418 -23.98 -10.36 -1.45
N TYR A 419 -24.08 -9.87 -0.22
CA TYR A 419 -22.97 -9.23 0.47
C TYR A 419 -22.74 -9.74 1.88
N VAL A 420 -21.51 -9.54 2.34
CA VAL A 420 -21.07 -9.76 3.72
C VAL A 420 -21.03 -8.42 4.44
N VAL A 421 -21.43 -8.42 5.71
CA VAL A 421 -21.28 -7.30 6.63
C VAL A 421 -20.36 -7.71 7.77
N VAL A 422 -19.35 -6.90 8.05
CA VAL A 422 -18.56 -7.00 9.30
C VAL A 422 -18.80 -5.74 10.11
N ASN A 423 -19.50 -5.89 11.23
CA ASN A 423 -19.66 -4.85 12.23
C ASN A 423 -18.50 -4.95 13.21
N LYS A 424 -17.78 -3.85 13.41
CA LYS A 424 -16.81 -3.75 14.49
C LYS A 424 -17.38 -2.88 15.59
N PHE A 425 -17.59 -3.46 16.76
CA PHE A 425 -18.04 -2.79 17.98
C PHE A 425 -16.91 -2.48 18.96
N ASN A 426 -17.19 -1.53 19.86
CA ASN A 426 -16.35 -1.33 21.04
C ASN A 426 -16.63 -2.44 22.05
N GLY A 427 -15.59 -3.11 22.54
CA GLY A 427 -15.76 -4.16 23.52
C GLY A 427 -14.46 -4.83 23.92
N GLU A 428 -14.56 -5.75 24.88
CA GLU A 428 -13.45 -6.64 25.21
C GLU A 428 -13.27 -7.65 24.09
N SER A 429 -12.05 -7.75 23.58
CA SER A 429 -11.61 -8.85 22.74
C SER A 429 -10.72 -9.78 23.57
N ASN A 430 -10.78 -11.08 23.29
CA ASN A 430 -9.86 -12.06 23.86
C ASN A 430 -9.09 -12.77 22.72
N PRO A 431 -8.17 -12.05 22.06
CA PRO A 431 -7.42 -12.61 20.95
C PRO A 431 -6.59 -13.81 21.39
N TYR A 432 -6.53 -14.85 20.55
CA TYR A 432 -5.60 -15.96 20.75
C TYR A 432 -4.17 -15.44 20.67
N LYS A 433 -3.30 -15.82 21.63
CA LYS A 433 -1.88 -15.46 21.62
C LYS A 433 -1.02 -16.71 21.63
N VAL A 434 0.10 -16.65 20.91
CA VAL A 434 1.16 -17.65 21.02
C VAL A 434 2.03 -17.27 22.21
N GLU A 435 2.14 -18.17 23.19
CA GLU A 435 3.12 -18.02 24.27
C GLU A 435 4.53 -18.12 23.70
N LYS A 436 5.38 -17.16 24.07
CA LYS A 436 6.78 -17.19 23.69
C LYS A 436 7.52 -18.17 24.57
N PRO A 437 8.21 -19.16 23.99
CA PRO A 437 9.14 -19.99 24.76
C PRO A 437 10.34 -19.15 25.21
N GLU A 438 11.03 -19.57 26.27
CA GLU A 438 12.32 -18.99 26.63
C GLU A 438 13.40 -19.51 25.68
N ILE A 439 14.14 -18.61 25.04
CA ILE A 439 15.30 -18.92 24.18
C ILE A 439 16.57 -18.37 24.83
N THR A 440 17.67 -19.09 24.68
CA THR A 440 18.98 -18.67 25.17
C THR A 440 19.50 -17.49 24.36
N GLU A 441 19.95 -16.43 25.04
CA GLU A 441 20.56 -15.27 24.36
C GLU A 441 21.84 -15.67 23.63
N ILE A 442 21.96 -15.21 22.39
CA ILE A 442 23.07 -15.56 21.49
C ILE A 442 24.05 -14.39 21.40
N ASP A 443 25.34 -14.66 21.65
CA ASP A 443 26.42 -13.70 21.40
C ASP A 443 26.91 -13.81 19.94
N LEU A 444 26.60 -12.78 19.14
CA LEU A 444 26.96 -12.73 17.73
C LEU A 444 28.21 -11.89 17.52
N ASN A 445 29.23 -12.48 16.91
CA ASN A 445 30.45 -11.75 16.58
C ASN A 445 30.23 -10.83 15.38
N ARG A 446 30.09 -9.53 15.64
CA ARG A 446 29.84 -8.48 14.62
C ARG A 446 31.12 -7.92 13.97
N SER A 447 32.29 -8.36 14.41
CA SER A 447 33.61 -7.83 14.02
C SER A 447 34.27 -8.56 12.85
N VAL A 448 33.64 -9.62 12.36
CA VAL A 448 34.12 -10.39 11.19
C VAL A 448 33.22 -10.15 9.99
N GLU A 449 33.74 -10.48 8.81
CA GLU A 449 33.04 -10.42 7.53
C GLU A 449 33.32 -11.69 6.71
N SER A 450 32.40 -12.04 5.83
CA SER A 450 32.51 -13.13 4.86
C SER A 450 33.45 -12.76 3.71
N GLU A 451 33.97 -13.77 3.00
CA GLU A 451 34.72 -13.53 1.76
C GLU A 451 33.88 -12.80 0.70
N PHE A 452 32.56 -13.02 0.70
CA PHE A 452 31.64 -12.31 -0.18
C PHE A 452 31.63 -10.81 0.13
N MET A 453 31.49 -10.43 1.40
CA MET A 453 31.53 -9.04 1.85
C MET A 453 32.87 -8.37 1.48
N SER A 454 34.00 -9.06 1.65
CA SER A 454 35.30 -8.53 1.22
C SER A 454 35.34 -8.25 -0.29
N LYS A 455 34.87 -9.18 -1.14
CA LYS A 455 34.79 -8.99 -2.60
C LYS A 455 33.81 -7.87 -3.00
N PHE A 456 32.70 -7.75 -2.28
CA PHE A 456 31.74 -6.66 -2.47
C PHE A 456 32.37 -5.29 -2.16
N ASN A 457 33.19 -5.22 -1.10
CA ASN A 457 33.90 -3.99 -0.72
C ASN A 457 35.02 -3.61 -1.72
N GLU A 458 35.58 -4.59 -2.44
CA GLU A 458 36.57 -4.37 -3.52
C GLU A 458 35.92 -3.91 -4.83
N THR A 459 34.61 -4.09 -4.99
CA THR A 459 33.89 -3.66 -6.19
C THR A 459 33.58 -2.16 -6.06
N GLU A 460 34.21 -1.33 -6.89
CA GLU A 460 33.98 0.12 -6.92
C GLU A 460 32.77 0.48 -7.79
N ALA A 461 32.00 1.48 -7.36
CA ALA A 461 30.94 2.08 -8.17
C ALA A 461 31.45 3.33 -8.90
N ASP A 462 30.90 3.57 -10.10
CA ASP A 462 31.17 4.79 -10.86
C ASP A 462 30.74 6.02 -10.05
N ARG A 463 31.45 7.14 -10.18
CA ARG A 463 31.04 8.39 -9.55
C ARG A 463 29.89 9.04 -10.34
N ILE A 464 28.81 9.43 -9.66
CA ILE A 464 27.78 10.29 -10.27
C ILE A 464 28.34 11.71 -10.44
N GLU A 465 28.37 12.18 -11.69
CA GLU A 465 28.72 13.56 -11.99
C GLU A 465 27.51 14.50 -11.81
N PRO A 466 27.66 15.64 -11.10
CA PRO A 466 26.57 16.58 -10.90
C PRO A 466 26.15 17.23 -12.22
N GLN A 467 24.86 17.23 -12.51
CA GLN A 467 24.28 18.00 -13.61
C GLN A 467 23.84 19.38 -13.10
N PHE A 468 24.43 20.44 -13.64
CA PHE A 468 24.07 21.81 -13.30
C PHE A 468 23.13 22.39 -14.37
N ILE A 469 21.97 22.86 -13.94
CA ILE A 469 20.96 23.47 -14.82
C ILE A 469 21.32 24.93 -15.10
N ASN A 470 21.28 25.33 -16.37
CA ASN A 470 21.35 26.74 -16.75
C ASN A 470 19.94 27.36 -16.73
N TYR A 471 19.55 27.95 -15.60
CA TYR A 471 18.22 28.53 -15.44
C TYR A 471 17.87 29.60 -16.47
N SER A 472 18.87 30.34 -16.99
CA SER A 472 18.63 31.37 -18.01
C SER A 472 18.27 30.81 -19.39
N GLU A 473 18.58 29.54 -19.64
CA GLU A 473 18.23 28.83 -20.87
C GLU A 473 16.96 27.99 -20.69
N GLU A 474 16.75 27.43 -19.50
CA GLU A 474 15.61 26.55 -19.22
C GLU A 474 14.32 27.30 -18.83
N VAL A 475 14.43 28.43 -18.14
CA VAL A 475 13.27 29.21 -17.68
C VAL A 475 12.95 30.29 -18.71
N ARG A 476 11.75 30.21 -19.30
CA ARG A 476 11.23 31.28 -20.17
C ARG A 476 10.58 32.35 -19.32
N VAL A 477 10.77 33.60 -19.74
CA VAL A 477 10.20 34.78 -19.07
C VAL A 477 9.45 35.60 -20.10
N ASP A 478 8.14 35.76 -19.88
CA ASP A 478 7.24 36.59 -20.67
C ASP A 478 6.65 37.71 -19.80
N SER A 479 6.13 38.77 -20.43
CA SER A 479 5.42 39.85 -19.73
C SER A 479 3.95 39.84 -20.13
N LEU A 480 3.06 39.74 -19.14
CA LEU A 480 1.62 39.82 -19.34
C LEU A 480 1.22 41.26 -19.71
N THR A 481 0.04 41.43 -20.30
CA THR A 481 -0.49 42.76 -20.67
C THR A 481 -0.64 43.73 -19.48
N SER A 482 -0.74 43.19 -18.27
CA SER A 482 -0.75 43.92 -17.00
C SER A 482 0.62 44.41 -16.53
N GLY A 483 1.71 43.99 -17.20
CA GLY A 483 3.09 44.24 -16.79
C GLY A 483 3.64 43.25 -15.75
N ILE A 484 2.84 42.25 -15.35
CA ILE A 484 3.30 41.15 -14.48
C ILE A 484 4.22 40.23 -15.28
N GLU A 485 5.35 39.85 -14.69
CA GLU A 485 6.28 38.90 -15.27
C GLU A 485 5.79 37.46 -15.04
N LEU A 486 5.81 36.64 -16.09
CA LEU A 486 5.47 35.22 -16.07
C LEU A 486 6.73 34.41 -16.36
N SER A 487 7.24 33.71 -15.35
CA SER A 487 8.30 32.71 -15.51
C SER A 487 7.69 31.31 -15.63
N TYR A 488 8.11 30.53 -16.64
CA TYR A 488 7.54 29.19 -16.87
C TYR A 488 8.53 28.21 -17.52
N VAL A 489 8.22 26.92 -17.35
CA VAL A 489 8.87 25.78 -17.99
C VAL A 489 7.77 24.90 -18.57
N GLU A 490 7.96 24.41 -19.79
CA GLU A 490 7.03 23.50 -20.46
C GLU A 490 7.11 22.10 -19.83
N ASN A 491 5.97 21.59 -19.36
CA ASN A 491 5.89 20.21 -18.90
C ASN A 491 5.83 19.25 -20.09
N LYS A 492 6.89 18.46 -20.27
CA LYS A 492 7.01 17.48 -21.37
C LYS A 492 6.66 16.05 -20.95
N LEU A 493 6.29 15.84 -19.68
CA LEU A 493 6.09 14.51 -19.11
C LEU A 493 4.62 14.10 -19.04
N SER A 494 3.73 15.06 -18.80
CA SER A 494 2.30 14.80 -18.67
C SER A 494 1.47 16.02 -19.08
N PRO A 495 0.22 15.84 -19.53
CA PRO A 495 -0.68 16.94 -19.88
C PRO A 495 -1.30 17.56 -18.62
N THR A 496 -0.45 18.08 -17.74
CA THR A 496 -0.81 18.69 -16.45
C THR A 496 -0.11 20.03 -16.30
N PHE A 497 -0.74 20.96 -15.57
CA PHE A 497 -0.17 22.27 -15.25
C PHE A 497 -0.03 22.47 -13.74
N GLU A 498 0.91 23.34 -13.38
CA GLU A 498 0.98 24.00 -12.07
C GLU A 498 1.23 25.50 -12.29
N LEU A 499 0.36 26.34 -11.75
CA LEU A 499 0.45 27.79 -11.81
C LEU A 499 0.58 28.34 -10.39
N ARG A 500 1.53 29.24 -10.16
CA ARG A 500 1.71 29.91 -8.85
C ARG A 500 1.61 31.42 -8.98
N TYR A 501 0.66 32.03 -8.28
CA TYR A 501 0.68 33.47 -7.99
C TYR A 501 1.55 33.69 -6.75
N ILE A 502 2.56 34.56 -6.88
CA ILE A 502 3.48 34.88 -5.80
C ILE A 502 3.27 36.34 -5.40
N LEU A 503 2.80 36.55 -4.17
CA LEU A 503 2.64 37.87 -3.59
C LEU A 503 3.76 38.09 -2.58
N GLU A 504 4.46 39.22 -2.67
CA GLU A 504 5.53 39.66 -1.76
C GLU A 504 4.95 40.18 -0.43
N MET A 505 4.08 39.38 0.19
CA MET A 505 3.42 39.64 1.47
C MET A 505 3.15 38.34 2.20
N GLY A 506 3.67 38.18 3.41
CA GLY A 506 3.48 37.01 4.26
C GLY A 506 2.91 37.35 5.64
N PHE A 507 2.95 36.39 6.56
CA PHE A 507 2.33 36.58 7.89
C PHE A 507 3.08 37.55 8.82
N LEU A 508 4.30 37.97 8.47
CA LEU A 508 5.00 39.06 9.16
C LEU A 508 4.56 40.44 8.68
N ASN A 509 4.01 40.52 7.45
CA ASN A 509 3.40 41.75 6.95
C ASN A 509 2.02 41.93 7.56
N ASP A 510 1.21 40.87 7.62
CA ASP A 510 -0.10 40.85 8.27
C ASP A 510 -0.36 39.46 8.89
N LYS A 511 -0.60 39.43 10.20
CA LYS A 511 -0.82 38.18 10.93
C LYS A 511 -2.15 37.51 10.57
N ASP A 512 -3.10 38.28 10.05
CA ASP A 512 -4.44 37.80 9.72
C ASP A 512 -4.48 37.13 8.35
N ILE A 513 -3.49 37.37 7.47
CA ILE A 513 -3.47 36.81 6.11
C ILE A 513 -3.52 35.27 6.12
N SER A 514 -2.81 34.63 7.06
CA SER A 514 -2.83 33.17 7.22
C SER A 514 -4.21 32.64 7.64
N LEU A 515 -4.97 33.41 8.41
CA LEU A 515 -6.33 33.04 8.83
C LEU A 515 -7.31 33.28 7.68
N ALA A 516 -7.21 34.42 7.00
CA ALA A 516 -8.05 34.77 5.87
C ALA A 516 -7.96 33.76 4.72
N THR A 517 -6.75 33.28 4.40
CA THR A 517 -6.54 32.34 3.29
C THR A 517 -7.07 30.94 3.61
N GLN A 518 -6.97 30.51 4.88
CA GLN A 518 -7.58 29.26 5.33
C GLN A 518 -9.11 29.37 5.47
N TYR A 519 -9.62 30.58 5.69
CA TYR A 519 -11.06 30.83 5.74
C TYR A 519 -11.72 30.82 4.35
N LEU A 520 -10.96 31.17 3.30
CA LEU A 520 -11.43 31.22 1.92
C LEU A 520 -12.07 29.90 1.45
N GLU A 521 -11.59 28.75 1.94
CA GLU A 521 -12.13 27.42 1.61
C GLU A 521 -13.57 27.19 2.11
N TYR A 522 -14.05 28.02 3.05
CA TYR A 522 -15.36 27.83 3.70
C TYR A 522 -16.43 28.82 3.24
N ILE A 523 -16.12 29.68 2.27
CA ILE A 523 -17.03 30.74 1.81
C ILE A 523 -17.34 30.63 0.32
N GLY A 524 -18.50 31.16 -0.05
CA GLY A 524 -18.94 31.26 -1.43
C GLY A 524 -18.57 32.57 -2.10
N THR A 525 -19.11 32.77 -3.30
CA THR A 525 -19.09 34.00 -4.07
C THR A 525 -20.51 34.54 -4.23
N ASP A 526 -20.68 35.60 -5.03
CA ASP A 526 -21.98 36.08 -5.46
C ASP A 526 -22.76 35.11 -6.37
N GLU A 527 -22.06 34.17 -7.02
CA GLU A 527 -22.66 33.18 -7.93
C GLU A 527 -22.76 31.77 -7.36
N TYR A 528 -21.80 31.37 -6.52
CA TYR A 528 -21.66 30.00 -6.05
C TYR A 528 -21.56 29.93 -4.52
N SER A 529 -22.27 29.00 -3.89
CA SER A 529 -21.96 28.59 -2.53
C SER A 529 -20.57 27.93 -2.46
N ALA A 530 -19.98 27.84 -1.25
CA ALA A 530 -18.72 27.12 -1.05
C ALA A 530 -18.78 25.67 -1.56
N SER A 531 -19.95 25.02 -1.40
CA SER A 531 -20.20 23.66 -1.89
C SER A 531 -20.22 23.56 -3.41
N GLU A 532 -20.81 24.53 -4.08
CA GLU A 532 -20.87 24.55 -5.55
C GLU A 532 -19.49 24.85 -6.13
N LEU A 533 -18.71 25.75 -5.52
CA LEU A 533 -17.32 25.99 -5.92
C LEU A 533 -16.49 24.71 -5.88
N GLU A 534 -16.60 23.93 -4.80
CA GLU A 534 -15.92 22.63 -4.67
C GLU A 534 -16.28 21.69 -5.83
N GLN A 535 -17.56 21.61 -6.19
CA GLN A 535 -18.02 20.81 -7.34
C GLN A 535 -17.53 21.35 -8.68
N GLU A 536 -17.51 22.66 -8.89
CA GLU A 536 -17.01 23.28 -10.13
C GLU A 536 -15.50 23.04 -10.31
N PHE A 537 -14.71 23.19 -9.25
CA PHE A 537 -13.29 22.81 -9.27
C PHE A 537 -13.10 21.32 -9.56
N TYR A 538 -13.93 20.45 -8.94
CA TYR A 538 -13.88 19.01 -9.18
C TYR A 538 -14.24 18.64 -10.63
N LYS A 539 -15.28 19.26 -11.23
CA LYS A 539 -15.65 19.10 -12.64
C LYS A 539 -14.49 19.44 -13.58
N LEU A 540 -13.73 20.47 -13.23
CA LEU A 540 -12.55 20.86 -13.99
C LEU A 540 -11.35 19.96 -13.70
N GLY A 541 -11.35 19.16 -12.64
CA GLY A 541 -10.14 18.46 -12.20
C GLY A 541 -9.03 19.44 -11.82
N VAL A 542 -9.40 20.58 -11.24
CA VAL A 542 -8.49 21.63 -10.81
C VAL A 542 -8.55 21.71 -9.29
N LYS A 543 -7.40 21.84 -8.66
CA LYS A 543 -7.26 22.10 -7.23
C LYS A 543 -6.47 23.38 -7.05
N PHE A 544 -6.80 24.13 -6.01
CA PHE A 544 -5.98 25.26 -5.58
C PHE A 544 -5.57 25.09 -4.11
N GLY A 545 -4.48 25.75 -3.75
CA GLY A 545 -3.99 25.78 -2.37
C GLY A 545 -3.28 27.10 -2.09
N VAL A 546 -3.34 27.55 -0.85
CA VAL A 546 -2.68 28.78 -0.42
C VAL A 546 -1.68 28.47 0.69
N TYR A 547 -0.44 28.91 0.49
CA TYR A 547 0.63 28.80 1.46
C TYR A 547 1.19 30.19 1.81
N THR A 548 1.16 30.52 3.09
CA THR A 548 1.69 31.79 3.61
C THR A 548 3.01 31.54 4.34
N SER A 549 4.12 32.04 3.79
CA SER A 549 5.43 32.11 4.45
C SER A 549 5.55 33.38 5.31
N PRO A 550 6.66 33.61 6.03
CA PRO A 550 6.85 34.84 6.80
C PRO A 550 6.69 36.12 5.97
N ASP A 551 7.16 36.10 4.73
CA ASP A 551 7.36 37.24 3.84
C ASP A 551 6.63 37.15 2.49
N ARG A 552 6.10 35.98 2.13
CA ARG A 552 5.41 35.73 0.86
C ARG A 552 4.14 34.93 1.03
N LEU A 553 3.26 35.06 0.06
CA LEU A 553 2.05 34.26 -0.10
C LEU A 553 2.07 33.61 -1.48
N TYR A 554 1.87 32.31 -1.49
CA TYR A 554 1.82 31.48 -2.69
C TYR A 554 0.42 30.96 -2.86
N VAL A 555 -0.20 31.28 -3.98
CA VAL A 555 -1.45 30.67 -4.41
C VAL A 555 -1.12 29.74 -5.56
N SER A 556 -1.35 28.44 -5.38
CA SER A 556 -1.03 27.43 -6.39
C SER A 556 -2.31 26.85 -6.96
N LEU A 557 -2.42 26.76 -8.28
CA LEU A 557 -3.45 26.01 -8.98
C LEU A 557 -2.77 24.88 -9.74
N TYR A 558 -3.35 23.70 -9.72
CA TYR A 558 -2.85 22.57 -10.49
C TYR A 558 -4.02 21.70 -10.99
N GLY A 559 -3.80 21.07 -12.13
CA GLY A 559 -4.82 20.25 -12.78
C GLY A 559 -4.36 19.73 -14.14
N LEU A 560 -5.32 19.23 -14.91
CA LEU A 560 -5.12 18.86 -16.31
C LEU A 560 -4.94 20.10 -17.18
N GLU A 561 -4.06 20.03 -18.17
CA GLU A 561 -3.74 21.15 -19.06
C GLU A 561 -4.98 21.69 -19.81
N ASP A 562 -5.89 20.81 -20.21
CA ASP A 562 -7.15 21.16 -20.87
C ASP A 562 -8.12 21.97 -19.98
N SER A 563 -7.87 21.98 -18.68
CA SER A 563 -8.64 22.73 -17.68
C SER A 563 -7.94 24.01 -17.21
N LEU A 564 -6.75 24.34 -17.71
CA LEU A 564 -5.96 25.50 -17.26
C LEU A 564 -6.74 26.82 -17.33
N GLU A 565 -7.28 27.16 -18.50
CA GLU A 565 -7.96 28.45 -18.70
C GLU A 565 -9.23 28.55 -17.84
N ALA A 566 -10.05 27.49 -17.83
CA ALA A 566 -11.27 27.45 -17.03
C ALA A 566 -10.96 27.50 -15.52
N GLY A 567 -9.90 26.81 -15.09
CA GLY A 567 -9.45 26.80 -13.70
C GLY A 567 -8.98 28.18 -13.23
N ILE A 568 -8.22 28.90 -14.06
CA ILE A 568 -7.81 30.29 -13.79
C ILE A 568 -9.04 31.18 -13.64
N ARG A 569 -9.98 31.14 -14.59
CA ARG A 569 -11.20 31.97 -14.56
C ARG A 569 -12.02 31.73 -13.30
N LEU A 570 -12.24 30.46 -12.94
CA LEU A 570 -12.99 30.11 -11.73
C LEU A 570 -12.27 30.58 -10.46
N PHE A 571 -10.95 30.41 -10.41
CA PHE A 571 -10.18 30.84 -9.26
C PHE A 571 -10.10 32.37 -9.11
N GLU A 572 -9.93 33.11 -10.20
CA GLU A 572 -9.97 34.57 -10.19
C GLU A 572 -11.34 35.10 -9.77
N HIS A 573 -12.43 34.43 -10.17
CA HIS A 573 -13.78 34.70 -9.67
C HIS A 573 -13.87 34.52 -8.15
N VAL A 574 -13.30 33.45 -7.60
CA VAL A 574 -13.24 33.24 -6.14
C VAL A 574 -12.53 34.40 -5.44
N ILE A 575 -11.37 34.84 -5.93
CA ILE A 575 -10.65 35.96 -5.30
C ILE A 575 -11.46 37.27 -5.41
N GLU A 576 -12.05 37.55 -6.57
CA GLU A 576 -12.72 38.83 -6.81
C GLU A 576 -14.06 38.93 -6.09
N LYS A 577 -14.80 37.82 -6.01
CA LYS A 577 -16.21 37.80 -5.58
C LYS A 577 -16.47 37.08 -4.25
N ALA A 578 -15.44 36.62 -3.54
CA ALA A 578 -15.60 35.98 -2.24
C ALA A 578 -16.48 36.81 -1.29
N GLN A 579 -17.49 36.17 -0.70
CA GLN A 579 -18.40 36.80 0.24
C GLN A 579 -18.14 36.29 1.66
N ALA A 580 -17.84 37.22 2.58
CA ALA A 580 -17.67 36.87 3.98
C ALA A 580 -18.98 36.33 4.56
N ASP A 581 -18.90 35.16 5.21
CA ASP A 581 -19.98 34.51 5.95
C ASP A 581 -19.58 34.39 7.43
N GLN A 582 -20.29 35.13 8.29
CA GLN A 582 -20.03 35.14 9.73
C GLN A 582 -20.21 33.76 10.38
N SER A 583 -21.20 32.98 9.95
CA SER A 583 -21.44 31.64 10.49
C SER A 583 -20.31 30.68 10.12
N ALA A 584 -19.83 30.74 8.87
CA ALA A 584 -18.67 29.98 8.45
C ALA A 584 -17.41 30.40 9.23
N TYR A 585 -17.23 31.70 9.48
CA TYR A 585 -16.10 32.22 10.25
C TYR A 585 -16.13 31.74 11.71
N ASP A 586 -17.28 31.80 12.37
CA ASP A 586 -17.44 31.36 13.75
C ASP A 586 -17.11 29.86 13.88
N LYS A 587 -17.61 29.02 12.97
CA LYS A 587 -17.28 27.58 12.91
C LYS A 587 -15.78 27.35 12.66
N PHE A 588 -15.18 28.13 11.77
CA PHE A 588 -13.74 28.07 11.51
C PHE A 588 -12.92 28.38 12.78
N VAL A 589 -13.29 29.44 13.51
CA VAL A 589 -12.65 29.82 14.78
C VAL A 589 -12.81 28.72 15.82
N GLU A 590 -14.00 28.17 16.00
CA GLU A 590 -14.26 27.04 16.90
C GLU A 590 -13.38 25.83 16.55
N GLY A 591 -13.29 25.49 15.26
CA GLY A 591 -12.42 24.43 14.76
C GLY A 591 -10.95 24.67 15.07
N LYS A 592 -10.45 25.90 14.90
CA LYS A 592 -9.07 26.28 15.25
C LYS A 592 -8.81 26.19 16.75
N LEU A 593 -9.75 26.65 17.58
CA LEU A 593 -9.63 26.56 19.04
C LEU A 593 -9.63 25.12 19.51
N LYS A 594 -10.51 24.28 18.95
CA LYS A 594 -10.53 22.83 19.20
C LYS A 594 -9.19 22.19 18.82
N LYS A 595 -8.70 22.40 17.58
CA LYS A 595 -7.39 21.88 17.13
C LYS A 595 -6.24 22.30 18.06
N ARG A 596 -6.23 23.55 18.54
CA ARG A 596 -5.24 24.05 19.51
C ARG A 596 -5.37 23.43 20.89
N LYS A 597 -6.60 23.15 21.35
CA LYS A 597 -6.86 22.44 22.60
C LYS A 597 -6.37 20.99 22.50
N ASP A 598 -6.72 20.30 21.42
CA ASP A 598 -6.31 18.93 21.16
C ASP A 598 -4.78 18.81 21.03
N ALA A 599 -4.13 19.78 20.38
CA ALA A 599 -2.67 19.83 20.29
C ALA A 599 -1.96 19.98 21.65
N LYS A 600 -2.64 20.49 22.70
CA LYS A 600 -2.11 20.51 24.07
C LYS A 600 -2.28 19.17 24.81
N LEU A 601 -3.19 18.32 24.32
CA LEU A 601 -3.44 16.99 24.86
C LEU A 601 -2.60 15.91 24.15
N SER A 602 -2.16 16.18 22.91
CA SER A 602 -1.23 15.33 22.19
C SER A 602 0.11 15.25 22.94
N LYS A 603 0.48 14.03 23.38
CA LYS A 603 1.78 13.73 23.99
C LYS A 603 2.93 13.68 22.99
N TYR A 604 2.64 13.81 21.69
CA TYR A 604 3.62 13.90 20.63
C TYR A 604 3.85 15.38 20.27
N ARG A 605 4.82 15.99 20.94
CA ARG A 605 5.53 17.18 20.51
C ARG A 605 7.01 17.00 20.77
#